data_AF-A0A9D4NQC5-F1
#
_entry.id   AF-A0A9D4NQC5-F1
#
_cell.length_a   1.000
_cell.length_b   1.000
_cell.length_c   1.000
_cell.angle_alpha   90.00
_cell.angle_beta   90.00
_cell.angle_gamma   90.00
#
_symmetry.space_group_name_H-M   'P 1'
#
loop_
_entity.id
_entity.type
_entity.pdbx_description
1 polymer ?
#
loop_
_entity_poly.entity_id
_entity_poly.type
_entity_poly.pdbx_seq_one_letter_code
_entity_poly.pdbx_strand_id
1 'polypeptide(L)' 'MALRILRKVASDIKTNEFYTIMADETKDKSNQEQVVVVFRHVYEDLNVHVDFVGFHLENSMTPLH' A
#
# COMPACT_ATOMS: atom_id res chain seq x y z
N MET A 1 -16.36 -3.24 6.84
CA MET A 1 -16.16 -2.71 5.47
C MET A 1 -14.71 -2.78 5.00
N ALA A 2 -13.74 -2.32 5.80
CA ALA A 2 -12.31 -2.39 5.45
C ALA A 2 -11.82 -3.78 5.03
N LEU A 3 -12.17 -4.84 5.78
CA LEU A 3 -11.77 -6.22 5.44
C LEU A 3 -12.32 -6.70 4.08
N ARG A 4 -13.49 -6.21 3.65
CA ARG A 4 -14.07 -6.55 2.34
C ARG A 4 -13.28 -5.89 1.21
N ILE A 5 -12.86 -4.64 1.41
CA ILE A 5 -12.03 -3.91 0.44
C ILE A 5 -10.65 -4.58 0.34
N LEU A 6 -10.04 -4.92 1.47
CA LEU A 6 -8.75 -5.62 1.49
C LEU A 6 -8.81 -6.98 0.76
N ARG A 7 -9.88 -7.76 1.00
CA ARG A 7 -10.09 -9.03 0.28
C ARG A 7 -10.30 -8.84 -1.22
N LYS A 8 -11.00 -7.77 -1.62
CA LYS A 8 -11.18 -7.44 -3.03
C LYS A 8 -9.83 -7.10 -3.67
N VAL A 9 -9.10 -6.15 -3.10
CA VAL A 9 -7.75 -5.78 -3.58
C VAL A 9 -6.88 -7.02 -3.68
N ALA A 10 -6.76 -7.81 -2.60
CA ALA A 10 -5.97 -9.05 -2.57
C ALA A 10 -6.39 -10.10 -3.62
N SER A 11 -7.67 -10.16 -3.98
CA SER A 11 -8.14 -11.04 -5.05
C SER A 11 -7.67 -10.52 -6.41
N ASP A 12 -7.78 -9.21 -6.64
CA ASP A 12 -7.37 -8.55 -7.87
C ASP A 12 -5.84 -8.69 -8.06
N ILE A 13 -5.04 -8.55 -6.99
CA ILE A 13 -3.58 -8.83 -7.00
C ILE A 13 -3.29 -10.24 -7.49
N LYS A 14 -3.98 -11.24 -6.93
CA LYS A 14 -3.72 -12.65 -7.20
C LYS A 14 -4.01 -13.04 -8.64
N THR A 15 -4.92 -12.32 -9.30
CA THR A 15 -5.31 -12.58 -10.69
C THR A 15 -4.42 -11.87 -11.69
N ASN A 16 -3.71 -10.82 -11.28
CA ASN A 16 -2.83 -10.07 -12.18
C ASN A 16 -1.45 -10.71 -12.28
N GLU A 17 -0.97 -10.87 -13.51
CA GLU A 17 0.33 -11.51 -13.80
C GLU A 17 1.51 -10.66 -13.29
N PHE A 18 1.38 -9.34 -13.34
CA PHE A 18 2.43 -8.41 -12.95
C PHE A 18 1.94 -7.44 -11.87
N TYR A 19 2.60 -7.47 -10.71
CA TYR A 19 2.31 -6.56 -9.62
C TYR A 19 3.54 -6.21 -8.77
N THR A 20 3.42 -5.11 -8.03
CA THR A 20 4.37 -4.67 -7.02
C THR A 20 3.66 -4.02 -5.84
N ILE A 21 4.21 -4.20 -4.65
CA ILE A 21 3.82 -3.49 -3.43
C ILE A 21 4.93 -2.50 -3.15
N MET A 22 4.60 -1.21 -3.01
CA MET A 22 5.56 -0.21 -2.57
C MET A 22 5.11 0.38 -1.25
N ALA A 23 6.08 0.56 -0.36
CA ALA A 23 5.98 1.39 0.82
C ALA A 23 6.86 2.62 0.60
N ASP A 24 6.29 3.81 0.81
CA ASP A 24 7.02 5.07 0.73
C ASP A 24 6.97 5.73 2.11
N GLU A 25 8.15 6.06 2.65
CA GLU A 25 8.31 6.67 3.96
C GLU A 25 8.66 8.14 3.78
N THR A 26 7.90 9.01 4.43
CA THR A 26 8.14 10.46 4.39
C THR A 26 7.97 11.08 5.76
N LYS A 27 8.63 12.22 6.00
CA LYS A 27 8.45 13.01 7.22
C LYS A 27 7.69 14.27 6.90
N ASP A 28 6.69 14.60 7.71
CA ASP A 28 6.00 15.88 7.57
C ASP A 28 6.77 17.04 8.23
N LYS A 29 6.16 18.23 8.20
CA LYS A 29 6.71 19.45 8.78
C LYS A 29 6.90 19.38 10.30
N SER A 30 6.22 18.46 10.98
CA SER A 30 6.33 18.21 12.42
C SER A 30 7.34 17.10 12.73
N ASN A 31 8.08 16.64 11.72
CA ASN A 31 9.02 15.51 11.82
C ASN A 31 8.35 14.18 12.19
N GLN A 32 7.05 14.07 11.91
CA GLN A 32 6.30 12.83 12.10
C GLN A 32 6.55 11.93 10.89
N GLU A 33 7.04 10.72 11.14
CA GLU A 33 7.20 9.69 10.11
C GLU A 33 5.85 9.16 9.66
N GLN A 34 5.71 8.98 8.35
CA GLN A 34 4.50 8.56 7.68
C GLN A 34 4.85 7.53 6.62
N VAL A 35 4.09 6.44 6.57
CA VAL A 35 4.27 5.37 5.59
C VAL A 35 3.02 5.26 4.74
N VAL A 36 3.20 5.37 3.43
CA VAL A 36 2.17 5.13 2.42
C VAL A 36 2.40 3.76 1.81
N VAL A 37 1.38 2.91 1.82
CA VAL A 37 1.41 1.62 1.13
C VAL A 37 0.53 1.70 -0.10
N VAL A 38 1.15 1.51 -1.26
CA VAL A 38 0.48 1.46 -2.56
C VAL A 38 0.73 0.13 -3.24
N PHE A 39 -0.30 -0.36 -3.90
CA PHE A 39 -0.24 -1.51 -4.75
C PHE A 39 -0.24 -1.04 -6.21
N ARG A 40 0.70 -1.50 -7.02
CA ARG A 40 0.69 -1.29 -8.47
C ARG A 40 0.58 -2.61 -9.20
N HIS A 41 -0.28 -2.65 -10.19
CA HIS A 41 -0.48 -3.83 -11.02
C HIS A 41 -0.83 -3.43 -12.44
N VAL A 42 -0.78 -4.43 -13.30
CA VAL A 42 -1.05 -4.30 -14.73
C VAL A 42 -2.14 -5.29 -15.09
N TYR A 43 -3.19 -4.80 -15.75
CA TYR A 43 -4.24 -5.65 -16.32
C TYR A 43 -3.80 -6.24 -17.67
N GLU A 44 -4.61 -7.13 -18.24
CA GLU A 44 -4.32 -7.82 -19.51
C GLU A 44 -4.06 -6.86 -20.69
N ASP A 45 -4.65 -5.66 -20.65
CA ASP A 45 -4.48 -4.61 -21.65
C ASP A 45 -3.21 -3.75 -21.45
N LEU A 46 -2.34 -4.15 -20.52
CA LEU A 46 -1.12 -3.46 -20.12
C LEU A 46 -1.34 -2.07 -19.48
N ASN A 47 -2.57 -1.74 -19.08
CA ASN A 47 -2.83 -0.51 -18.34
C ASN A 47 -2.35 -0.64 -16.89
N VAL A 48 -1.62 0.37 -16.43
CA VAL A 48 -1.08 0.44 -15.08
C VAL A 48 -2.14 0.99 -14.14
N HIS A 49 -2.40 0.26 -13.06
CA HIS A 49 -3.30 0.67 -11.99
C HIS A 49 -2.53 0.83 -10.68
N VAL A 50 -2.97 1.81 -9.88
CA VAL A 50 -2.40 2.12 -8.57
C VAL A 50 -3.53 2.16 -7.55
N ASP A 51 -3.50 1.20 -6.61
CA ASP A 51 -4.46 1.13 -5.52
C ASP A 51 -3.81 1.59 -4.22
N PHE A 52 -4.41 2.60 -3.59
CA PHE A 52 -3.97 3.09 -2.29
C PHE A 52 -4.52 2.17 -1.19
N VAL A 53 -3.63 1.46 -0.50
CA VAL A 53 -4.02 0.46 0.51
C VAL A 53 -4.13 1.11 1.89
N GLY A 54 -3.23 2.01 2.22
CA GLY A 54 -3.25 2.65 3.52
C GLY A 54 -2.18 3.71 3.74
N PHE A 55 -2.45 4.49 4.77
CA PHE A 55 -1.58 5.51 5.33
C PHE A 55 -1.38 5.21 6.81
N HIS A 56 -0.14 5.11 7.24
CA HIS A 56 0.20 4.91 8.65
C HIS A 56 1.05 6.07 9.16
N LEU A 57 0.69 6.61 10.32
CA LEU A 57 1.55 7.51 11.08
C LEU A 57 2.45 6.62 11.92
N GLU A 58 3.75 6.65 11.65
CA GLU A 58 4.74 5.89 12.41
C GLU A 58 4.94 6.61 13.75
N ASN A 59 4.12 6.26 14.75
CA ASN A 59 4.37 6.75 16.11
C ASN A 59 5.68 6.12 16.58
N SER A 60 6.72 6.93 16.73
CA SER A 60 8.04 6.49 17.18
C SER A 60 7.99 5.99 18.64
N MET A 61 7.52 4.76 18.86
CA MET A 61 7.66 3.89 20.07
C MET A 61 7.09 2.51 19.68
N THR A 62 7.84 1.42 19.48
CA THR A 62 9.00 0.86 20.19
C THR A 62 9.79 -0.05 19.24
N PRO A 63 11.13 -0.16 19.37
CA PRO A 63 11.89 -1.15 18.60
C PRO A 63 11.43 -2.56 18.99
N LEU A 64 11.06 -3.37 18.00
CA LEU A 64 10.87 -4.81 18.17
C LEU A 64 12.27 -5.43 18.36
N HIS A 65 12.65 -5.62 19.62
CA HIS A 65 13.74 -6.52 20.02
C HIS A 65 13.24 -7.95 20.11
#